data_AF-A0A9X1NNY9-F1
#
_entry.id   AF-A0A9X1NNY9-F1
#
_cell.length_a   1.000
_cell.length_b   1.000
_cell.length_c   1.000
_cell.angle_alpha   90.00
_cell.angle_beta   90.00
_cell.angle_gamma   90.00
#
_symmetry.space_group_name_H-M   'P 1'
#
loop_
_entity.id
_entity.type
_entity.pdbx_description
1 polymer ?
#
loop_
_entity_poly.entity_id
_entity_poly.type
_entity_poly.pdbx_seq_one_letter_code
_entity_poly.pdbx_strand_id
1 'polypeptide(L)'
;MDDRSGLTDRLGNNLNPKDTLVLHDRGRIMTDLAVTIADGGRFMSDLAVLRDQGELFGSVASDTTAWRMLNGLPLSACGTPPSRRSPGWLRRTK
;
A
#
# COMPACT_ATOMS: atom_id res chain seq x y z
N MET A 1 -16.02 -1.92 6.98
CA MET A 1 -16.28 -3.36 6.85
C MET A 1 -14.98 -4.03 7.26
N ASP A 2 -14.89 -4.43 8.53
CA ASP A 2 -13.65 -4.92 9.11
C ASP A 2 -13.41 -6.37 8.68
N ASP A 3 -12.17 -6.69 8.31
CA ASP A 3 -11.78 -8.08 8.09
C ASP A 3 -11.80 -8.85 9.42
N ARG A 4 -11.99 -10.18 9.34
CA ARG A 4 -12.05 -11.05 10.53
C ARG A 4 -10.79 -10.97 11.40
N SER A 5 -9.64 -10.60 10.83
CA SER A 5 -8.39 -10.43 11.57
C SER A 5 -8.27 -9.10 12.31
N GLY A 6 -9.16 -8.13 12.06
CA GLY A 6 -9.03 -6.76 12.59
C GLY A 6 -7.79 -6.03 12.05
N LEU A 7 -7.20 -6.50 10.95
CA LEU A 7 -5.96 -5.97 10.42
C LEU A 7 -6.17 -4.61 9.77
N THR A 8 -7.27 -4.43 9.04
CA THR A 8 -7.66 -3.15 8.43
C THR A 8 -7.77 -2.07 9.50
N ASP A 9 -8.49 -2.34 10.59
CA ASP A 9 -8.67 -1.37 11.68
C ASP A 9 -7.34 -1.03 12.38
N ARG A 10 -6.51 -2.04 12.66
CA ARG A 10 -5.19 -1.82 13.28
C ARG A 10 -4.25 -1.05 12.37
N LEU A 11 -4.21 -1.34 11.07
CA LEU A 11 -3.40 -0.58 10.12
C LEU A 11 -3.96 0.83 9.93
N GLY A 12 -5.28 1.00 9.85
CA GLY A 12 -5.94 2.29 9.77
C GLY A 12 -5.55 3.19 10.94
N ASN A 13 -5.65 2.67 12.17
CA ASN A 13 -5.26 3.39 13.39
C ASN A 13 -3.78 3.81 13.42
N ASN A 14 -2.88 3.08 12.75
CA ASN A 14 -1.45 3.41 12.70
C ASN A 14 -1.07 4.29 11.50
N LEU A 15 -1.75 4.14 10.36
CA LEU A 15 -1.36 4.76 9.09
C LEU A 15 -2.17 6.00 8.75
N ASN A 16 -3.38 6.14 9.29
CA ASN A 16 -4.22 7.31 9.05
C ASN A 16 -3.59 8.56 9.69
N PRO A 17 -3.55 9.69 8.96
CA PRO A 17 -3.18 10.96 9.55
C PRO A 17 -4.18 11.34 10.65
N LYS A 18 -3.68 11.82 11.80
CA LYS A 18 -4.52 12.14 12.96
C LYS A 18 -5.42 13.37 12.77
N ASP A 19 -5.13 14.22 11.78
CA ASP A 19 -5.79 15.51 11.58
C ASP A 19 -6.23 15.73 10.12
N THR A 20 -6.61 14.66 9.41
CA THR A 20 -7.06 14.77 8.01
C THR A 20 -8.20 13.79 7.75
N LEU A 21 -9.30 14.30 7.18
CA LEU A 21 -10.37 13.45 6.67
C LEU A 21 -9.85 12.70 5.44
N VAL A 22 -9.65 11.39 5.59
CA VAL A 22 -9.28 10.51 4.48
C VAL A 22 -10.52 9.79 3.99
N LEU A 23 -10.84 9.95 2.70
CA LEU A 23 -11.99 9.28 2.09
C LEU A 23 -11.83 7.75 2.07
N HIS A 24 -10.58 7.26 1.97
CA HIS A 24 -10.25 5.85 2.02
C HIS A 24 -9.37 5.57 3.24
N ASP A 25 -9.79 4.63 4.07
CA ASP A 25 -8.97 4.15 5.18
C ASP A 25 -7.64 3.57 4.66
N ARG A 26 -6.50 4.03 5.18
CA ARG A 26 -5.19 3.57 4.70
C ARG A 26 -4.91 2.13 5.06
N GLY A 27 -5.47 1.61 6.15
CA GLY A 27 -5.42 0.19 6.46
C GLY A 27 -6.14 -0.63 5.40
N ARG A 28 -7.29 -0.14 4.91
CA ARG A 28 -8.05 -0.80 3.84
C ARG A 28 -7.27 -0.82 2.53
N ILE A 29 -6.67 0.31 2.15
CA ILE A 29 -5.83 0.39 0.95
C ILE A 29 -4.68 -0.63 1.01
N MET A 30 -4.05 -0.78 2.19
CA MET A 30 -2.97 -1.75 2.37
C MET A 30 -3.46 -3.20 2.26
N THR A 31 -4.65 -3.50 2.79
CA THR A 31 -5.30 -4.81 2.65
C THR A 31 -5.62 -5.10 1.18
N ASP A 32 -6.19 -4.15 0.45
CA ASP A 32 -6.52 -4.31 -0.97
C ASP A 32 -5.25 -4.59 -1.80
N LEU A 33 -4.16 -3.86 -1.53
CA LEU A 33 -2.85 -4.12 -2.14
C LEU A 33 -2.32 -5.52 -1.81
N ALA A 34 -2.43 -5.96 -0.55
CA ALA A 34 -2.00 -7.29 -0.14
C ALA A 34 -2.81 -8.39 -0.85
N VAL A 35 -4.12 -8.20 -1.02
CA VAL A 35 -4.99 -9.11 -1.77
C VAL A 35 -4.58 -9.15 -3.24
N THR A 36 -4.36 -7.99 -3.88
CA THR A 36 -3.88 -7.93 -5.27
C THR A 36 -2.56 -8.67 -5.43
N ILE A 37 -1.60 -8.50 -4.52
CA ILE A 37 -0.31 -9.22 -4.56
C ILE A 37 -0.53 -10.73 -4.36
N ALA A 38 -1.40 -11.13 -3.43
CA ALA A 38 -1.70 -12.52 -3.15
C ALA A 38 -2.41 -13.22 -4.33
N ASP A 39 -3.23 -12.49 -5.09
CA ASP A 39 -3.85 -12.94 -6.34
C ASP A 39 -2.84 -13.03 -7.50
N GLY A 40 -1.63 -12.49 -7.33
CA GLY A 40 -0.55 -12.52 -8.31
C GLY A 40 -0.37 -11.23 -9.11
N GLY A 41 -1.05 -10.15 -8.71
CA GLY A 41 -0.89 -8.82 -9.27
C GLY A 41 0.53 -8.28 -9.11
N ARG A 42 1.00 -7.56 -10.12
CA ARG A 42 2.35 -7.00 -10.22
C ARG A 42 2.34 -5.49 -10.45
N PHE A 43 1.19 -4.93 -10.81
CA PHE A 43 1.03 -3.53 -11.13
C PHE A 43 -0.07 -2.90 -10.27
N MET A 44 0.04 -1.60 -10.02
CA MET A 44 -1.01 -0.86 -9.29
C MET A 44 -2.37 -0.93 -10.01
N SER A 45 -2.37 -1.05 -11.34
CA SER A 45 -3.59 -1.18 -12.14
C SER A 45 -4.31 -2.52 -11.96
N ASP A 46 -3.67 -3.51 -11.36
CA ASP A 46 -4.32 -4.78 -11.01
C ASP A 46 -5.36 -4.58 -9.88
N LEU A 47 -5.32 -3.45 -9.16
CA LEU A 47 -6.41 -3.02 -8.27
C LEU A 47 -7.73 -2.81 -9.02
N ALA A 48 -7.71 -2.58 -10.34
CA ALA A 48 -8.93 -2.49 -11.14
C ALA A 48 -9.76 -3.78 -11.06
N VAL A 49 -9.11 -4.95 -10.96
CA VAL A 49 -9.79 -6.24 -10.83
C VAL A 49 -10.63 -6.30 -9.55
N LEU A 50 -10.11 -5.79 -8.44
CA LEU A 50 -10.83 -5.72 -7.17
C LEU A 50 -11.94 -4.67 -7.22
N ARG A 51 -11.70 -3.53 -7.88
CA ARG A 51 -12.70 -2.46 -8.08
C ARG A 51 -13.90 -2.92 -8.90
N ASP A 52 -13.66 -3.71 -9.95
CA ASP A 52 -14.71 -4.27 -10.79
C ASP A 52 -15.59 -5.28 -10.04
N GLN A 53 -15.10 -5.79 -8.91
CA GLN A 53 -15.81 -6.70 -8.00
C GLN A 53 -16.22 -6.00 -6.69
N GLY A 54 -16.67 -4.74 -6.79
CA GLY A 54 -17.01 -3.89 -5.65
C GLY A 54 -18.08 -4.45 -4.70
N GLU A 55 -18.92 -5.39 -5.13
CA GLU A 55 -19.87 -6.07 -4.23
C GLU A 55 -19.16 -6.97 -3.20
N LEU A 56 -18.01 -7.55 -3.57
CA LEU A 56 -17.22 -8.42 -2.68
C LEU A 56 -16.18 -7.62 -1.89
N PHE A 57 -15.52 -6.66 -2.53
CA PHE A 57 -14.40 -5.92 -1.96
C PHE A 57 -14.77 -4.51 -1.46
N GLY A 58 -15.99 -4.04 -1.70
CA GLY A 58 -16.43 -2.71 -1.30
C GLY A 58 -15.73 -1.58 -2.06
N SER A 59 -15.58 -0.43 -1.40
CA SER A 59 -14.92 0.75 -1.98
C SER A 59 -13.40 0.57 -2.01
N VAL A 60 -12.88 0.08 -3.14
CA VAL A 60 -11.45 -0.10 -3.38
C VAL A 60 -10.86 1.18 -3.98
N ALA A 61 -9.72 1.61 -3.46
CA ALA A 61 -9.07 2.86 -3.88
C ALA A 61 -8.57 2.79 -5.34
N SER A 62 -8.53 3.94 -6.01
CA SER A 62 -7.88 4.07 -7.32
C SER A 62 -6.37 3.89 -7.21
N ASP A 63 -5.72 3.49 -8.32
CA ASP A 63 -4.27 3.33 -8.44
C ASP A 63 -3.52 4.59 -7.97
N THR A 64 -4.00 5.78 -8.34
CA THR A 64 -3.43 7.08 -7.93
C THR A 64 -3.56 7.35 -6.44
N THR A 65 -4.65 6.90 -5.81
CA THR A 65 -4.90 7.04 -4.37
C THR A 65 -3.99 6.08 -3.60
N ALA A 66 -3.88 4.83 -4.05
CA ALA A 66 -2.95 3.85 -3.49
C ALA A 66 -1.49 4.32 -3.58
N TRP A 67 -1.09 4.88 -4.72
CA TRP A 67 0.26 5.41 -4.90
C TRP A 67 0.55 6.62 -4.00
N ARG A 68 -0.40 7.57 -3.87
CA ARG A 68 -0.26 8.72 -2.96
C ARG A 68 -0.17 8.28 -1.50
N MET A 69 -0.95 7.28 -1.11
CA MET A 69 -0.88 6.69 0.22
C MET A 69 0.51 6.11 0.47
N LEU A 70 1.03 5.29 -0.45
CA LEU A 70 2.35 4.66 -0.33
C LEU A 70 3.49 5.70 -0.25
N ASN A 71 3.44 6.76 -1.05
CA ASN A 71 4.43 7.85 -0.97
C ASN A 71 4.31 8.69 0.31
N GLY A 72 3.14 8.69 0.94
CA GLY A 72 2.91 9.35 2.21
C GLY A 72 3.31 8.51 3.43
N LEU A 73 3.74 7.26 3.25
CA LEU A 73 4.19 6.42 4.34
C LEU A 73 5.60 6.83 4.82
N PRO A 74 5.84 6.88 6.13
CA PRO A 74 7.20 7.08 6.63
C PRO A 74 8.06 5.86 6.25
N LEU A 75 9.36 6.08 6.03
CA LEU A 75 10.28 5.00 5.68
C LEU A 75 10.30 3.87 6.74
N SER A 76 9.98 4.17 7.99
CA SER A 76 9.85 3.17 9.07
C SER A 76 8.65 2.22 8.91
N ALA A 77 7.64 2.60 8.14
CA ALA A 77 6.52 1.74 7.79
C ALA A 77 6.83 0.84 6.58
N CYS A 78 7.81 1.22 5.76
CA CYS A 78 8.43 0.33 4.79
C CYS A 78 9.36 -0.60 5.57
N GLY A 79 9.24 -1.92 5.42
CA GLY A 79 10.16 -2.87 6.06
C GLY A 79 11.62 -2.52 5.77
N THR A 80 12.56 -3.03 6.58
CA THR A 80 13.99 -2.69 6.45
C THR A 80 14.41 -2.69 4.99
N PRO A 81 14.78 -1.53 4.41
CA PRO A 81 15.11 -1.46 3.00
C PRO A 81 16.28 -2.41 2.74
N PRO A 82 16.26 -3.19 1.64
CA PRO A 82 17.34 -4.11 1.34
C PRO A 82 18.66 -3.33 1.38
N SER A 83 19.66 -3.87 2.08
CA SER A 83 20.95 -3.21 2.28
C SER A 83 21.43 -2.66 0.94
N ARG A 84 21.55 -1.32 0.86
CA ARG A 84 21.92 -0.62 -0.38
C ARG A 84 23.27 -1.15 -0.83
N ARG A 85 23.28 -2.05 -1.81
CA ARG A 85 24.51 -2.55 -2.41
C ARG A 85 25.11 -1.37 -3.17
N SER A 86 26.21 -0.83 -2.65
CA SER A 86 26.92 0.29 -3.27
C SER A 86 27.15 -0.01 -4.75
N PRO A 87 26.71 0.87 -5.67
CA PRO A 87 26.93 0.62 -7.08
C PRO A 87 28.45 0.63 -7.37
N GLY A 88 29.00 -0.52 -7.77
CA GLY A 88 30.44 -0.72 -8.01
C GLY A 88 31.05 0.12 -9.14
N TRP A 89 30.24 0.94 -9.81
CA TRP A 89 30.68 1.83 -10.90
C TRP A 89 31.25 3.17 -10.42
N LEU A 90 31.19 3.46 -9.11
CA LEU A 90 31.80 4.64 -8.48
C LEU A 90 33.29 4.45 -8.09
N ARG A 91 33.96 3.39 -8.56
CA ARG A 91 35.43 3.27 -8.51
C ARG A 91 36.02 3.25 -9.90
N ARG A 92 35.98 4.39 -10.58
CA ARG A 92 36.85 4.66 -11.72
C ARG A 92 37.44 6.05 -11.56
N THR A 93 38.52 6.12 -10.78
CA THR A 93 39.44 7.26 -10.81
C THR A 93 40.81 6.73 -11.21
N LYS A 94 41.42 7.47 -12.14
CA LYS A 94 42.76 7.30 -12.72
C LYS A 94 43.85 7.03 -11.69
#